data_AF-A0AAJ1BQM7-F1
#
_entry.id   AF-A0AAJ1BQM7-F1
#
_cell.length_a   1.000
_cell.length_b   1.000
_cell.length_c   1.000
_cell.angle_alpha   90.00
_cell.angle_beta   90.00
_cell.angle_gamma   90.00
#
_symmetry.space_group_name_H-M   'P 1'
#
loop_
_entity.id
_entity.type
_entity.pdbx_description
1 polymer ?
#
loop_
_entity_poly.entity_id
_entity_poly.type
_entity_poly.pdbx_seq_one_letter_code
_entity_poly.pdbx_strand_id
1 'polypeptide(L)'
;MDKPHPTRIHALVMPWRGFWRSTWSRRERVGGYWFPLEIFLLGLLFIAVPYFGSNNIAAHYLDTVWDPELWLDREIPAVNWMIIPYAALYLFYPTTLAVCPRHDRGRVELILAMQCLILMTLFCTFFFLAFPAEIDLRDQLDMDSLSGLEASLFGFIHFSDNPWNAWPSLHIVHSYLLARLMTLWVNREHEGKPLAKAFLILLWVEYALLCVSILTTKQHYLFDLATGLATAMLAWKLFEYALALAERESPEQIAEDAGWA
;
A
#
# COMPACT_ATOMS: atom_id res chain seq x y z
N MET A 1 -19.88 -22.76 -26.62
CA MET A 1 -19.28 -21.41 -26.72
C MET A 1 -18.07 -21.41 -25.81
N ASP A 2 -16.88 -21.60 -26.37
CA ASP A 2 -15.63 -21.54 -25.61
C ASP A 2 -15.47 -20.11 -25.08
N LYS A 3 -15.59 -19.96 -23.75
CA LYS A 3 -15.21 -18.71 -23.10
C LYS A 3 -13.70 -18.56 -23.36
N PRO A 4 -13.22 -17.42 -23.90
CA PRO A 4 -11.80 -17.23 -24.15
C PRO A 4 -11.03 -17.49 -22.85
N HIS A 5 -9.96 -18.30 -22.94
CA HIS A 5 -9.13 -18.58 -21.78
C HIS A 5 -8.64 -17.25 -21.19
N PRO A 6 -8.91 -16.97 -19.91
CA PRO A 6 -8.48 -15.73 -19.31
C PRO A 6 -6.95 -15.63 -19.42
N THR A 7 -6.46 -14.46 -19.82
CA THR A 7 -5.01 -14.20 -19.87
C THR A 7 -4.39 -14.41 -18.49
N ARG A 8 -3.09 -14.71 -18.39
CA ARG A 8 -2.43 -14.89 -17.08
C ARG A 8 -2.60 -13.67 -16.16
N ILE A 9 -2.63 -12.47 -16.74
CA ILE A 9 -2.90 -11.22 -16.03
C ILE A 9 -4.32 -11.20 -15.46
N HIS A 10 -5.31 -11.66 -16.24
CA HIS A 10 -6.69 -11.80 -15.75
C HIS A 10 -6.76 -12.74 -14.55
N ALA A 11 -6.05 -13.87 -14.56
CA ALA A 11 -6.07 -14.79 -13.42
C ALA A 11 -5.47 -14.19 -12.12
N LEU A 12 -4.51 -13.26 -12.23
CA LEU A 12 -3.86 -12.63 -11.08
C LEU A 12 -4.74 -11.59 -10.38
N VAL A 13 -5.48 -10.80 -11.16
CA VAL A 13 -6.29 -9.67 -10.65
C VAL A 13 -7.69 -10.10 -10.21
N MET A 14 -8.13 -11.28 -10.65
CA MET A 14 -9.43 -11.84 -10.32
C MET A 14 -9.42 -12.51 -8.95
N PRO A 15 -10.60 -12.63 -8.30
CA PRO A 15 -10.68 -13.21 -6.97
C PRO A 15 -10.02 -14.59 -6.89
N TRP A 16 -9.00 -14.71 -6.03
CA TRP A 16 -8.21 -15.93 -5.92
C TRP A 16 -9.06 -17.13 -5.48
N ARG A 17 -9.04 -18.16 -6.32
CA ARG A 17 -9.84 -19.37 -6.15
C ARG A 17 -9.53 -20.08 -4.83
N GLY A 18 -10.56 -20.28 -4.01
CA GLY A 18 -10.48 -21.00 -2.73
C GLY A 18 -9.70 -20.30 -1.61
N PHE A 19 -8.81 -19.36 -1.92
CA PHE A 19 -7.95 -18.69 -0.94
C PHE A 19 -8.75 -17.96 0.14
N TRP A 20 -9.77 -17.19 -0.27
CA TRP A 20 -10.60 -16.40 0.66
C TRP A 20 -11.80 -17.17 1.22
N ARG A 21 -11.98 -18.46 0.90
CA ARG A 21 -13.14 -19.26 1.32
C ARG A 21 -13.36 -19.22 2.83
N SER A 22 -12.26 -19.40 3.57
CA SER A 22 -12.27 -19.41 5.03
C SER A 22 -12.74 -18.05 5.58
N THR A 23 -12.15 -16.96 5.11
CA THR A 23 -12.48 -15.59 5.53
C THR A 23 -13.90 -15.19 5.12
N TRP A 24 -14.32 -15.55 3.91
CA TRP A 24 -15.67 -15.29 3.39
C TRP A 24 -16.76 -16.03 4.17
N SER A 25 -16.52 -17.29 4.55
CA SER A 25 -17.46 -18.08 5.37
C SER A 25 -17.70 -17.47 6.76
N ARG A 26 -16.73 -16.72 7.29
CA ARG A 26 -16.79 -16.06 8.60
C ARG A 26 -17.16 -14.57 8.51
N ARG A 27 -17.56 -14.06 7.35
CA ARG A 27 -17.71 -12.63 7.13
C ARG A 27 -18.76 -11.94 8.02
N GLU A 28 -19.75 -12.68 8.50
CA GLU A 28 -20.77 -12.19 9.44
C GLU A 28 -20.43 -12.47 10.91
N ARG A 29 -19.28 -13.09 11.19
CA ARG A 29 -18.87 -13.42 12.56
C ARG A 29 -18.71 -12.13 13.39
N VAL A 30 -19.20 -12.17 14.62
CA VAL A 30 -19.24 -11.01 15.54
C VAL A 30 -19.93 -9.81 14.86
N GLY A 31 -21.08 -10.03 14.20
CA GLY A 31 -21.80 -8.96 13.51
C GLY A 31 -21.00 -8.28 12.39
N GLY A 32 -20.06 -9.00 11.77
CA GLY A 32 -19.20 -8.51 10.71
C GLY A 32 -17.91 -7.81 11.15
N TYR A 33 -17.74 -7.52 12.45
CA TYR A 33 -16.54 -6.83 12.95
C TYR A 33 -15.28 -7.70 12.89
N TRP A 34 -15.43 -9.02 12.87
CA TRP A 34 -14.30 -9.93 12.74
C TRP A 34 -13.63 -9.85 11.37
N PHE A 35 -14.39 -9.54 10.30
CA PHE A 35 -13.89 -9.62 8.93
C PHE A 35 -12.76 -8.61 8.63
N PRO A 36 -12.88 -7.30 8.92
CA PRO A 36 -11.78 -6.36 8.72
C PRO A 36 -10.54 -6.68 9.56
N LEU A 37 -10.74 -7.20 10.78
CA LEU A 37 -9.64 -7.64 11.64
C LEU A 37 -8.92 -8.85 11.03
N GLU A 38 -9.65 -9.82 10.49
CA GLU A 38 -9.06 -10.98 9.81
C GLU A 38 -8.25 -10.54 8.58
N ILE A 39 -8.78 -9.62 7.77
CA ILE A 39 -8.05 -9.01 6.66
C ILE A 39 -6.78 -8.30 7.14
N PHE A 40 -6.84 -7.54 8.24
CA PHE A 40 -5.67 -6.90 8.83
C PHE A 40 -4.58 -7.90 9.22
N LEU A 41 -4.95 -8.99 9.90
CA LEU A 41 -4.02 -10.04 10.31
C LEU A 41 -3.39 -10.75 9.10
N LEU A 42 -4.18 -11.00 8.04
CA LEU A 42 -3.65 -11.52 6.78
C LEU A 42 -2.71 -10.52 6.10
N GLY A 43 -3.00 -9.21 6.19
CA GLY A 43 -2.11 -8.15 5.76
C GLY A 43 -0.77 -8.18 6.49
N LEU A 44 -0.76 -8.34 7.82
CA LEU A 44 0.48 -8.51 8.58
C LEU A 44 1.30 -9.72 8.09
N LEU A 45 0.63 -10.82 7.75
CA LEU A 45 1.31 -12.02 7.24
C LEU A 45 1.85 -11.84 5.81
N PHE A 46 1.04 -11.34 4.88
CA PHE A 46 1.38 -11.34 3.46
C PHE A 46 2.00 -10.04 2.95
N ILE A 47 1.95 -8.95 3.73
CA ILE A 47 2.58 -7.68 3.39
C ILE A 47 3.79 -7.44 4.29
N ALA A 48 3.60 -7.49 5.61
CA ALA A 48 4.68 -7.12 6.52
C ALA A 48 5.82 -8.16 6.52
N VAL A 49 5.51 -9.47 6.49
CA VAL A 49 6.57 -10.51 6.47
C VAL A 49 7.44 -10.42 5.22
N PRO A 50 6.90 -10.33 3.98
CA PRO A 50 7.75 -10.14 2.79
C PRO A 50 8.56 -8.85 2.83
N TYR A 51 7.97 -7.74 3.29
CA TYR A 51 8.65 -6.44 3.38
C TYR A 51 9.82 -6.48 4.36
N PHE A 52 9.58 -6.88 5.61
CA PHE A 52 10.64 -6.96 6.62
C PHE A 52 11.65 -8.06 6.28
N GLY A 53 11.18 -9.17 5.71
CA GLY A 53 12.05 -10.23 5.22
C GLY A 53 13.03 -9.73 4.17
N SER A 54 12.56 -9.01 3.15
CA SER A 54 13.44 -8.45 2.13
C SER A 54 14.41 -7.43 2.69
N ASN A 55 13.94 -6.58 3.61
CA ASN A 55 14.77 -5.54 4.21
C ASN A 55 15.94 -6.11 5.01
N ASN A 56 15.67 -7.15 5.81
CA ASN A 56 16.71 -7.82 6.60
C ASN A 56 17.65 -8.64 5.71
N ILE A 57 17.13 -9.31 4.67
CA ILE A 57 17.99 -10.04 3.73
C ILE A 57 18.94 -9.06 3.01
N ALA A 58 18.42 -7.95 2.50
CA ALA A 58 19.21 -6.95 1.82
C ALA A 58 20.28 -6.36 2.76
N ALA A 59 19.88 -5.92 3.95
CA ALA A 59 20.80 -5.33 4.92
C ALA A 59 21.93 -6.26 5.41
N HIS A 60 21.72 -7.58 5.39
CA HIS A 60 22.71 -8.54 5.88
C HIS A 60 23.58 -9.16 4.78
N TYR A 61 23.09 -9.24 3.54
CA TYR A 61 23.69 -10.09 2.52
C TYR A 61 23.90 -9.40 1.17
N LEU A 62 23.36 -8.20 0.97
CA LEU A 62 23.45 -7.50 -0.30
C LEU A 62 24.28 -6.23 -0.13
N ASP A 63 25.22 -6.03 -1.04
CA ASP A 63 25.86 -4.75 -1.27
C ASP A 63 25.05 -3.96 -2.32
N THR A 64 25.29 -2.66 -2.44
CA THR A 64 24.68 -1.84 -3.49
C THR A 64 25.07 -2.36 -4.88
N VAL A 65 24.08 -2.91 -5.60
CA VAL A 65 24.26 -3.44 -6.97
C VAL A 65 23.91 -2.39 -8.01
N TRP A 66 23.03 -1.45 -7.66
CA TRP A 66 22.58 -0.40 -8.54
C TRP A 66 22.29 0.88 -7.76
N ASP A 67 22.69 2.02 -8.32
CA ASP A 67 22.49 3.35 -7.74
C ASP A 67 21.58 4.17 -8.68
N PRO A 68 20.31 4.43 -8.28
CA PRO A 68 19.37 5.23 -9.04
C PRO A 68 19.43 6.73 -8.71
N GLU A 69 20.42 7.18 -7.94
CA GLU A 69 20.56 8.58 -7.54
C GLU A 69 20.64 9.53 -8.74
N LEU A 70 19.88 10.62 -8.66
CA LEU A 70 19.96 11.75 -9.56
C LEU A 70 20.65 12.92 -8.86
N TRP A 71 21.31 13.79 -9.63
CA TRP A 71 21.95 15.00 -9.09
C TRP A 71 21.00 15.87 -8.25
N LEU A 72 19.70 15.86 -8.56
CA LEU A 72 18.67 16.63 -7.87
C LEU A 72 18.38 16.09 -6.46
N ASP A 73 18.64 14.81 -6.19
CA ASP A 73 18.32 14.18 -4.89
C ASP A 73 19.12 14.80 -3.73
N ARG A 74 20.38 15.17 -4.00
CA ARG A 74 21.24 15.86 -3.04
C ARG A 74 20.88 17.34 -2.86
N GLU A 75 20.18 17.95 -3.81
CA GLU A 75 19.73 19.35 -3.75
C GLU A 75 18.39 19.51 -3.02
N ILE A 76 17.61 18.43 -2.89
CA ILE A 76 16.37 18.46 -2.09
C ILE A 76 16.77 18.64 -0.62
N PRO A 77 16.30 19.67 0.10
CA PRO A 77 16.71 19.86 1.49
C PRO A 77 16.10 18.77 2.39
N ALA A 78 16.88 18.35 3.39
CA ALA A 78 16.36 17.60 4.52
C ALA A 78 15.40 18.47 5.34
N VAL A 79 14.20 17.97 5.64
CA VAL A 79 13.18 18.70 6.41
C VAL A 79 12.63 17.79 7.50
N ASN A 80 13.23 17.86 8.70
CA ASN A 80 13.00 16.91 9.78
C ASN A 80 11.52 16.69 10.14
N TRP A 81 10.71 17.75 10.22
CA TRP A 81 9.30 17.63 10.60
C TRP A 81 8.47 16.80 9.59
N MET A 82 8.95 16.63 8.36
CA MET A 82 8.30 15.79 7.35
C MET A 82 8.33 14.30 7.72
N ILE A 83 9.05 13.91 8.78
CA ILE A 83 8.92 12.57 9.36
C ILE A 83 7.51 12.30 9.91
N ILE A 84 6.75 13.34 10.26
CA ILE A 84 5.37 13.22 10.74
C ILE A 84 4.44 12.71 9.61
N PRO A 85 4.32 13.38 8.44
CA PRO A 85 3.53 12.85 7.33
C PRO A 85 4.12 11.55 6.77
N TYR A 86 5.45 11.34 6.84
CA TYR A 86 6.02 10.03 6.54
C TYR A 86 5.43 8.94 7.45
N ALA A 87 5.52 9.10 8.77
CA ALA A 87 5.00 8.12 9.72
C ALA A 87 3.47 7.96 9.64
N ALA A 88 2.74 9.01 9.24
CA ALA A 88 1.29 8.94 9.05
C ALA A 88 0.86 7.97 7.93
N LEU A 89 1.78 7.50 7.07
CA LEU A 89 1.50 6.43 6.09
C LEU A 89 0.88 5.19 6.76
N TYR A 90 1.29 4.87 8.00
CA TYR A 90 0.76 3.71 8.72
C TYR A 90 -0.72 3.84 9.06
N LEU A 91 -1.26 5.07 9.10
CA LEU A 91 -2.67 5.33 9.34
C LEU A 91 -3.57 5.00 8.14
N PHE A 92 -3.03 4.90 6.92
CA PHE A 92 -3.83 4.55 5.74
C PHE A 92 -4.47 3.16 5.88
N TYR A 93 -3.76 2.20 6.48
CA TYR A 93 -4.25 0.83 6.68
C TYR A 93 -5.46 0.77 7.63
N PRO A 94 -5.37 1.19 8.91
CA PRO A 94 -6.51 1.17 9.81
C PRO A 94 -7.64 2.10 9.37
N THR A 95 -7.32 3.25 8.75
CA THR A 95 -8.35 4.15 8.20
C THR A 95 -9.14 3.48 7.08
N THR A 96 -8.47 2.75 6.18
CA THR A 96 -9.17 1.99 5.13
C THR A 96 -10.11 0.95 5.73
N LEU A 97 -9.67 0.22 6.76
CA LEU A 97 -10.52 -0.76 7.44
C LEU A 97 -11.70 -0.11 8.18
N ALA A 98 -11.50 1.08 8.74
CA ALA A 98 -12.56 1.83 9.43
C ALA A 98 -13.62 2.37 8.46
N VAL A 99 -13.21 2.79 7.26
CA VAL A 99 -14.08 3.35 6.22
C VAL A 99 -14.71 2.27 5.33
N CYS A 100 -14.20 1.03 5.37
CA CYS A 100 -14.72 -0.10 4.60
C CYS A 100 -16.24 -0.27 4.78
N PRO A 101 -17.03 -0.28 3.69
CA PRO A 101 -18.45 -0.57 3.75
C PRO A 101 -18.68 -1.99 4.28
N ARG A 102 -19.69 -2.15 5.15
CA ARG A 102 -19.92 -3.41 5.89
C ARG A 102 -20.80 -4.42 5.18
N HIS A 103 -21.38 -4.07 4.04
CA HIS A 103 -22.15 -5.00 3.21
C HIS A 103 -21.23 -5.88 2.35
N ASP A 104 -21.74 -7.00 1.82
CA ASP A 104 -20.95 -7.99 1.09
C ASP A 104 -20.17 -7.41 -0.11
N ARG A 105 -20.73 -6.41 -0.81
CA ARG A 105 -19.97 -5.69 -1.85
C ARG A 105 -18.68 -5.03 -1.31
N GLY A 106 -18.74 -4.33 -0.19
CA GLY A 106 -17.55 -3.69 0.41
C GLY A 106 -16.54 -4.73 0.89
N ARG A 107 -17.02 -5.88 1.38
CA ARG A 107 -16.16 -7.00 1.79
C ARG A 107 -15.41 -7.63 0.62
N VAL A 108 -16.08 -7.81 -0.53
CA VAL A 108 -15.41 -8.27 -1.78
C VAL A 108 -14.38 -7.24 -2.23
N GLU A 109 -14.74 -5.95 -2.26
CA GLU A 109 -13.82 -4.87 -2.66
C GLU A 109 -12.58 -4.82 -1.75
N LEU A 110 -12.75 -5.04 -0.43
CA LEU A 110 -11.64 -5.13 0.52
C LEU A 110 -10.76 -6.38 0.27
N ILE A 111 -11.36 -7.53 -0.04
CA ILE A 111 -10.62 -8.75 -0.42
C ILE A 111 -9.79 -8.52 -1.69
N LEU A 112 -10.37 -7.89 -2.71
CA LEU A 112 -9.68 -7.59 -3.96
C LEU A 112 -8.56 -6.56 -3.74
N ALA A 113 -8.79 -5.56 -2.88
CA ALA A 113 -7.76 -4.61 -2.48
C ALA A 113 -6.59 -5.31 -1.79
N MET A 114 -6.87 -6.23 -0.85
CA MET A 114 -5.82 -7.00 -0.19
C MET A 114 -5.01 -7.85 -1.17
N GLN A 115 -5.66 -8.50 -2.15
CA GLN A 115 -4.94 -9.21 -3.22
C GLN A 115 -4.02 -8.27 -4.01
N CYS A 116 -4.50 -7.08 -4.37
CA CYS A 116 -3.72 -6.08 -5.08
C CYS A 116 -2.49 -5.64 -4.25
N LEU A 117 -2.66 -5.36 -2.96
CA LEU A 117 -1.56 -5.00 -2.06
C LEU A 117 -0.53 -6.13 -1.92
N ILE A 118 -0.98 -7.38 -1.80
CA ILE A 118 -0.08 -8.54 -1.74
C ILE A 118 0.73 -8.64 -3.05
N LEU A 119 0.08 -8.53 -4.21
CA LEU A 119 0.78 -8.58 -5.50
C LEU A 119 1.79 -7.44 -5.64
N MET A 120 1.44 -6.22 -5.21
CA MET A 120 2.34 -5.08 -5.26
C MET A 120 3.49 -5.20 -4.28
N THR A 121 3.26 -5.77 -3.09
CA THR A 121 4.33 -6.08 -2.15
C THR A 121 5.31 -7.07 -2.77
N LEU A 122 4.81 -8.19 -3.31
CA LEU A 122 5.66 -9.20 -3.96
C LEU A 122 6.42 -8.63 -5.15
N PHE A 123 5.78 -7.76 -5.95
CA PHE A 123 6.41 -7.06 -7.06
C PHE A 123 7.56 -6.16 -6.58
N CYS A 124 7.33 -5.29 -5.60
CA CYS A 124 8.37 -4.38 -5.11
C CYS A 124 9.49 -5.14 -4.39
N THR A 125 9.15 -6.12 -3.54
CA THR A 125 10.12 -6.99 -2.87
C THR A 125 11.02 -7.73 -3.85
N PHE A 126 10.49 -8.16 -5.00
CA PHE A 126 11.33 -8.73 -6.05
C PHE A 126 12.41 -7.74 -6.52
N PHE A 127 12.06 -6.47 -6.75
CA PHE A 127 13.03 -5.45 -7.15
C PHE A 127 14.00 -5.09 -6.03
N PHE A 128 13.55 -4.98 -4.78
CA PHE A 128 14.43 -4.74 -3.62
C PHE A 128 15.55 -5.78 -3.52
N LEU A 129 15.24 -7.05 -3.84
CA LEU A 129 16.20 -8.14 -3.76
C LEU A 129 17.02 -8.35 -5.04
N ALA A 130 16.44 -8.07 -6.21
CA ALA A 130 17.11 -8.25 -7.50
C ALA A 130 18.02 -7.06 -7.87
N PHE A 131 17.66 -5.86 -7.42
CA PHE A 131 18.37 -4.59 -7.68
C PHE A 131 18.49 -3.79 -6.37
N PRO A 132 19.20 -4.31 -5.36
CA PRO A 132 19.39 -3.60 -4.11
C PRO A 132 20.09 -2.27 -4.36
N ALA A 133 19.44 -1.19 -3.93
CA ALA A 133 19.90 0.18 -4.00
C ALA A 133 19.86 0.77 -2.60
N GLU A 134 21.04 1.00 -2.01
CA GLU A 134 21.15 1.65 -0.71
C GLU A 134 20.85 3.14 -0.83
N ILE A 135 20.05 3.67 0.10
CA ILE A 135 19.80 5.10 0.25
C ILE A 135 20.96 5.74 1.01
N ASP A 136 21.86 6.39 0.28
CA ASP A 136 23.02 7.12 0.81
C ASP A 136 22.78 8.64 0.86
N LEU A 137 21.70 9.03 1.56
CA LEU A 137 21.31 10.44 1.74
C LEU A 137 20.98 10.82 3.19
N ARG A 138 20.90 9.82 4.09
CA ARG A 138 20.45 10.03 5.48
C ARG A 138 21.46 10.84 6.31
N ASP A 139 22.70 10.94 5.84
CA ASP A 139 23.76 11.81 6.40
C ASP A 139 23.41 13.30 6.31
N GLN A 140 22.52 13.69 5.39
CA GLN A 140 22.05 15.07 5.23
C GLN A 140 21.01 15.49 6.28
N LEU A 141 20.51 14.56 7.09
CA LEU A 141 19.55 14.85 8.16
C LEU A 141 20.26 15.53 9.35
N ASP A 142 19.71 16.66 9.79
CA ASP A 142 20.16 17.30 11.02
C ASP A 142 19.58 16.57 12.24
N MET A 143 20.25 15.51 12.67
CA MET A 143 19.80 14.66 13.78
C MET A 143 19.97 15.34 15.16
N ASP A 144 20.79 16.39 15.24
CA ASP A 144 21.11 17.07 16.50
C ASP A 144 20.02 18.10 16.90
N SER A 145 19.23 18.59 15.93
CA SER A 145 18.17 19.58 16.16
C SER A 145 16.76 19.00 16.27
N LEU A 146 16.61 17.67 16.32
CA LEU A 146 15.31 17.00 16.38
C LEU A 146 14.56 17.31 17.69
N SER A 147 13.27 17.61 17.57
CA SER A 147 12.35 17.55 18.71
C SER A 147 12.20 16.11 19.20
N GLY A 148 11.72 15.93 20.44
CA GLY A 148 11.55 14.59 21.02
C GLY A 148 10.60 13.68 20.22
N LEU A 149 9.58 14.26 19.58
CA LEU A 149 8.67 13.50 18.69
C LEU A 149 9.40 13.07 17.42
N GLU A 150 10.11 13.98 16.75
CA GLU A 150 10.84 13.69 15.52
C GLU A 150 11.94 12.63 15.77
N ALA A 151 12.71 12.77 16.84
CA ALA A 151 13.72 11.78 17.23
C ALA A 151 13.12 10.38 17.44
N SER A 152 11.95 10.31 18.09
CA SER A 152 11.23 9.05 18.30
C SER A 152 10.76 8.43 16.99
N LEU A 153 10.22 9.24 16.07
CA LEU A 153 9.74 8.78 14.78
C LEU A 153 10.89 8.35 13.87
N PHE A 154 11.95 9.15 13.73
CA PHE A 154 13.14 8.76 12.98
C PHE A 154 13.78 7.49 13.53
N GLY A 155 13.88 7.37 14.87
CA GLY A 155 14.38 6.15 15.50
C GLY A 155 13.53 4.92 15.16
N PHE A 156 12.21 5.03 15.21
CA PHE A 156 11.30 3.94 14.84
C PHE A 156 11.41 3.57 13.35
N ILE A 157 11.42 4.57 12.45
CA ILE A 157 11.53 4.36 11.01
C ILE A 157 12.88 3.73 10.67
N HIS A 158 14.00 4.30 11.11
CA HIS A 158 15.32 3.77 10.78
C HIS A 158 15.59 2.39 11.40
N PHE A 159 14.94 2.05 12.52
CA PHE A 159 15.00 0.70 13.10
C PHE A 159 14.20 -0.31 12.27
N SER A 160 13.01 0.07 11.81
CA SER A 160 12.10 -0.83 11.11
C SER A 160 12.39 -0.92 9.61
N ASP A 161 12.99 0.14 9.06
CA ASP A 161 13.19 0.36 7.64
C ASP A 161 14.64 0.72 7.31
N ASN A 162 15.44 -0.32 7.05
CA ASN A 162 16.80 -0.16 6.58
C ASN A 162 16.81 0.48 5.18
N PRO A 163 17.92 1.14 4.77
CA PRO A 163 17.97 1.93 3.54
C PRO A 163 17.97 1.11 2.23
N TRP A 164 17.47 -0.13 2.24
CA TRP A 164 17.57 -1.07 1.11
C TRP A 164 16.26 -1.30 0.36
N ASN A 165 15.11 -1.15 1.03
CA ASN A 165 13.78 -1.34 0.43
C ASN A 165 13.29 -0.08 -0.31
N ALA A 166 14.15 0.49 -1.16
CA ALA A 166 13.91 1.78 -1.80
C ALA A 166 13.06 1.70 -3.08
N TRP A 167 13.51 0.93 -4.07
CA TRP A 167 12.94 0.97 -5.42
C TRP A 167 12.12 -0.27 -5.81
N PRO A 168 10.89 -0.11 -6.35
CA PRO A 168 10.07 1.11 -6.35
C PRO A 168 9.45 1.39 -4.99
N SER A 169 9.10 2.66 -4.70
CA SER A 169 8.61 3.02 -3.36
C SER A 169 7.25 2.38 -3.03
N LEU A 170 7.28 1.32 -2.22
CA LEU A 170 6.08 0.60 -1.77
C LEU A 170 5.17 1.49 -0.92
N HIS A 171 5.75 2.42 -0.15
CA HIS A 171 5.03 3.43 0.63
C HIS A 171 4.07 4.25 -0.23
N ILE A 172 4.53 4.67 -1.41
CA ILE A 172 3.73 5.42 -2.39
C ILE A 172 2.69 4.52 -3.04
N VAL A 173 3.08 3.30 -3.45
CA VAL A 173 2.18 2.36 -4.11
C VAL A 173 0.99 1.99 -3.22
N HIS A 174 1.25 1.55 -1.99
CA HIS A 174 0.19 1.16 -1.06
C HIS A 174 -0.71 2.34 -0.67
N SER A 175 -0.11 3.48 -0.28
CA SER A 175 -0.88 4.65 0.15
C SER A 175 -1.78 5.17 -0.97
N TYR A 176 -1.32 5.15 -2.23
CA TYR A 176 -2.14 5.52 -3.37
C TYR A 176 -3.34 4.58 -3.58
N LEU A 177 -3.10 3.26 -3.59
CA LEU A 177 -4.15 2.25 -3.79
C LEU A 177 -5.22 2.35 -2.68
N LEU A 178 -4.79 2.51 -1.43
CA LEU A 178 -5.67 2.70 -0.28
C LEU A 178 -6.43 4.03 -0.36
N ALA A 179 -5.77 5.14 -0.74
CA ALA A 179 -6.41 6.45 -0.91
C ALA A 179 -7.50 6.42 -1.97
N ARG A 180 -7.23 5.78 -3.11
CA ARG A 180 -8.19 5.61 -4.20
C ARG A 180 -9.38 4.75 -3.79
N LEU A 181 -9.15 3.66 -3.08
CA LEU A 181 -10.22 2.79 -2.57
C LEU A 181 -11.11 3.53 -1.56
N MET A 182 -10.51 4.21 -0.59
CA MET A 182 -11.25 5.05 0.36
C MET A 182 -12.05 6.15 -0.36
N THR A 183 -11.47 6.76 -1.41
CA THR A 183 -12.16 7.75 -2.24
C THR A 183 -13.41 7.15 -2.91
N LEU A 184 -13.29 5.95 -3.47
CA LEU A 184 -14.41 5.24 -4.10
C LEU A 184 -15.54 5.01 -3.09
N TRP A 185 -15.22 4.46 -1.92
CA TRP A 185 -16.22 4.17 -0.88
C TRP A 185 -16.87 5.42 -0.33
N VAL A 186 -16.09 6.44 0.01
CA VAL A 186 -16.62 7.67 0.61
C VAL A 186 -17.51 8.43 -0.37
N ASN A 187 -17.14 8.50 -1.65
CA ASN A 187 -18.00 9.10 -2.67
C ASN A 187 -19.30 8.33 -2.84
N ARG A 188 -19.27 6.99 -2.81
CA ARG A 188 -20.46 6.15 -2.98
C ARG A 188 -21.40 6.20 -1.77
N GLU A 189 -20.86 6.06 -0.55
CA GLU A 189 -21.68 5.88 0.65
C GLU A 189 -22.04 7.21 1.35
N HIS A 190 -21.27 8.27 1.08
CA HIS A 190 -21.36 9.54 1.79
C HIS A 190 -21.41 10.75 0.85
N GLU A 191 -21.93 10.55 -0.36
CA GLU A 191 -22.11 11.61 -1.36
C GLU A 191 -22.84 12.84 -0.75
N GLY A 192 -22.34 14.03 -1.09
CA GLY A 192 -22.94 15.31 -0.65
C GLY A 192 -22.71 15.68 0.81
N LYS A 193 -22.09 14.83 1.64
CA LYS A 193 -21.82 15.16 3.06
C LYS A 193 -20.57 16.05 3.19
N PRO A 194 -20.64 17.19 3.91
CA PRO A 194 -19.48 18.07 4.10
C PRO A 194 -18.26 17.38 4.74
N LEU A 195 -18.50 16.50 5.71
CA LEU A 195 -17.44 15.73 6.36
C LEU A 195 -16.74 14.75 5.40
N ALA A 196 -17.47 14.16 4.45
CA ALA A 196 -16.88 13.30 3.42
C ALA A 196 -15.91 14.08 2.53
N LYS A 197 -16.31 15.29 2.09
CA LYS A 197 -15.43 16.16 1.32
C LYS A 197 -14.18 16.58 2.11
N ALA A 198 -14.35 16.96 3.38
CA ALA A 198 -13.22 17.32 4.24
C ALA A 198 -12.24 16.15 4.44
N PHE A 199 -12.77 14.94 4.69
CA PHE A 199 -11.97 13.72 4.81
C PHE A 199 -11.17 13.45 3.53
N LEU A 200 -11.79 13.55 2.35
CA LEU A 200 -11.10 13.31 1.08
C LEU A 200 -10.01 14.36 0.80
N ILE A 201 -10.26 15.63 1.13
CA ILE A 201 -9.22 16.67 1.03
C ILE A 201 -8.05 16.32 1.93
N LEU A 202 -8.31 15.99 3.20
CA LEU A 202 -7.25 15.62 4.15
C LEU A 202 -6.46 14.40 3.65
N LEU A 203 -7.15 13.37 3.17
CA LEU A 203 -6.55 12.14 2.64
C LEU A 203 -5.58 12.42 1.49
N TRP A 204 -5.99 13.24 0.52
CA TRP A 204 -5.15 13.55 -0.65
C TRP A 204 -4.05 14.55 -0.35
N VAL A 205 -4.27 15.48 0.59
CA VAL A 205 -3.21 16.35 1.13
C VAL A 205 -2.15 15.52 1.84
N GLU A 206 -2.57 14.57 2.68
CA GLU A 206 -1.65 13.67 3.38
C GLU A 206 -0.86 12.81 2.38
N TYR A 207 -1.52 12.24 1.37
CA TYR A 207 -0.81 11.49 0.32
C TYR A 207 0.21 12.36 -0.45
N ALA A 208 -0.13 13.62 -0.74
CA ALA A 208 0.82 14.54 -1.37
C ALA A 208 1.98 14.89 -0.44
N LEU A 209 1.72 15.10 0.85
CA LEU A 209 2.74 15.31 1.87
C LEU A 209 3.64 14.09 2.01
N LEU A 210 3.11 12.86 1.93
CA LEU A 210 3.88 11.63 1.91
C LEU A 210 4.83 11.57 0.70
N CYS A 211 4.35 11.95 -0.50
CA CYS A 211 5.19 11.99 -1.71
C CYS A 211 6.39 12.93 -1.55
N VAL A 212 6.18 14.07 -0.88
CA VAL A 212 7.27 15.01 -0.59
C VAL A 212 8.12 14.52 0.58
N SER A 213 7.50 13.91 1.59
CA SER A 213 8.19 13.49 2.82
C SER A 213 9.24 12.45 2.53
N ILE A 214 8.96 11.46 1.68
CA ILE A 214 9.95 10.40 1.39
C ILE A 214 11.28 10.95 0.86
N LEU A 215 11.24 12.10 0.17
CA LEU A 215 12.42 12.77 -0.37
C LEU A 215 13.08 13.66 0.69
N THR A 216 12.30 14.43 1.45
CA THR A 216 12.83 15.38 2.45
C THR A 216 13.23 14.71 3.76
N THR A 217 12.78 13.48 4.03
CA THR A 217 13.27 12.61 5.11
C THR A 217 14.38 11.66 4.66
N LYS A 218 14.85 11.82 3.40
CA LYS A 218 15.98 11.08 2.83
C LYS A 218 15.80 9.57 2.92
N GLN A 219 14.57 9.11 2.63
CA GLN A 219 14.20 7.69 2.62
C GLN A 219 14.18 7.10 1.22
N HIS A 220 14.03 7.94 0.20
CA HIS A 220 13.91 7.54 -1.19
C HIS A 220 14.56 8.56 -2.11
N TYR A 221 15.05 8.07 -3.26
CA TYR A 221 15.43 8.91 -4.39
C TYR A 221 14.19 9.34 -5.18
N LEU A 222 14.31 10.41 -5.97
CA LEU A 222 13.26 10.91 -6.85
C LEU A 222 12.85 9.87 -7.90
N PHE A 223 13.81 9.05 -8.34
CA PHE A 223 13.56 7.92 -9.21
C PHE A 223 12.57 6.92 -8.58
N ASP A 224 12.70 6.63 -7.29
CA ASP A 224 11.82 5.71 -6.56
C ASP A 224 10.41 6.26 -6.44
N LEU A 225 10.27 7.57 -6.20
CA LEU A 225 8.98 8.26 -6.21
C LEU A 225 8.33 8.16 -7.60
N ALA A 226 9.06 8.52 -8.65
CA ALA A 226 8.52 8.56 -10.02
C ALA A 226 8.05 7.18 -10.49
N THR A 227 8.87 6.15 -10.27
CA THR A 227 8.55 4.76 -10.63
C THR A 227 7.52 4.15 -9.69
N GLY A 228 7.51 4.53 -8.40
CA GLY A 228 6.45 4.18 -7.44
C GLY A 228 5.09 4.72 -7.88
N LEU A 229 5.01 5.99 -8.28
CA LEU A 229 3.78 6.58 -8.83
C LEU A 229 3.32 5.87 -10.10
N ALA A 230 4.24 5.59 -11.04
CA ALA A 230 3.92 4.85 -12.26
C ALA A 230 3.36 3.46 -11.94
N THR A 231 4.02 2.74 -11.02
CA THR A 231 3.59 1.41 -10.55
C THR A 231 2.21 1.49 -9.91
N ALA A 232 1.98 2.47 -9.03
CA ALA A 232 0.71 2.67 -8.35
C ALA A 232 -0.45 2.94 -9.33
N MET A 233 -0.23 3.79 -10.33
CA MET A 233 -1.23 4.10 -11.35
C MET A 233 -1.54 2.90 -12.25
N LEU A 234 -0.52 2.12 -12.63
CA LEU A 234 -0.71 0.89 -13.40
C LEU A 234 -1.45 -0.18 -12.59
N ALA A 235 -1.08 -0.37 -11.33
CA ALA A 235 -1.73 -1.28 -10.40
C ALA A 235 -3.20 -0.87 -10.17
N TRP A 236 -3.47 0.42 -9.99
CA TRP A 236 -4.82 0.93 -9.84
C TRP A 236 -5.67 0.66 -11.10
N LYS A 237 -5.12 0.83 -12.30
CA LYS A 237 -5.84 0.51 -13.55
C LYS A 237 -6.21 -0.98 -13.66
N LEU A 238 -5.31 -1.86 -13.22
CA LEU A 238 -5.59 -3.30 -13.14
C LEU A 238 -6.64 -3.61 -12.07
N PHE A 239 -6.59 -2.90 -10.95
CA PHE A 239 -7.53 -3.07 -9.86
C PHE A 239 -8.93 -2.52 -10.21
N GLU A 240 -9.05 -1.40 -10.91
CA GLU A 240 -10.31 -0.87 -11.44
C GLU A 240 -11.02 -1.89 -12.33
N TYR A 241 -10.27 -2.67 -13.12
CA TYR A 241 -10.84 -3.75 -13.90
C TYR A 241 -11.48 -4.84 -13.01
N ALA A 242 -10.82 -5.23 -11.92
CA ALA A 242 -11.36 -6.19 -10.95
C ALA A 242 -12.55 -5.62 -10.17
N LEU A 243 -12.49 -4.35 -9.77
CA LEU A 243 -13.60 -3.65 -9.11
C LEU A 243 -14.82 -3.52 -10.01
N ALA A 244 -14.63 -3.18 -11.29
CA ALA A 244 -15.70 -3.07 -12.26
C ALA A 244 -16.43 -4.40 -12.50
N LEU A 245 -15.76 -5.54 -12.29
CA LEU A 245 -16.43 -6.84 -12.28
C LEU A 245 -17.33 -6.98 -11.05
N ALA A 246 -16.84 -6.56 -9.87
CA ALA A 246 -17.61 -6.56 -8.64
C ALA A 246 -18.82 -5.60 -8.66
N GLU A 247 -18.88 -4.68 -9.63
CA GLU A 247 -20.08 -3.87 -9.89
C GLU A 247 -21.12 -4.57 -10.78
N ARG A 248 -20.66 -5.50 -11.64
CA ARG A 248 -21.51 -6.18 -12.63
C ARG A 248 -22.11 -7.48 -12.10
N GLU A 249 -21.40 -8.14 -11.20
CA GLU A 249 -21.77 -9.41 -10.61
C GLU A 249 -22.14 -9.21 -9.14
N SER A 250 -23.08 -10.02 -8.63
CA SER A 250 -23.40 -9.95 -7.21
C SER A 250 -22.25 -10.51 -6.37
N PRO A 251 -22.04 -10.04 -5.13
CA PRO A 251 -21.02 -10.59 -4.23
C PRO A 251 -21.12 -12.12 -4.05
N GLU A 252 -22.34 -12.66 -4.06
CA GLU A 252 -22.61 -14.09 -3.98
C GLU A 252 -22.13 -14.84 -5.22
N GLN A 253 -22.38 -14.28 -6.40
CA GLN A 253 -21.91 -14.87 -7.66
C GLN A 253 -20.38 -14.88 -7.73
N ILE A 254 -19.73 -13.79 -7.33
CA ILE A 254 -18.26 -13.72 -7.25
C ILE A 254 -17.72 -14.77 -6.28
N ALA A 255 -18.37 -14.92 -5.12
CA ALA A 255 -18.00 -15.92 -4.14
C ALA A 255 -18.19 -17.35 -4.67
N GLU A 256 -19.25 -17.63 -5.43
CA GLU A 256 -19.49 -18.93 -6.06
C GLU A 256 -18.42 -19.23 -7.13
N ASP A 257 -18.19 -18.30 -8.05
CA ASP A 257 -17.22 -18.45 -9.16
C ASP A 257 -15.77 -18.60 -8.67
N ALA A 258 -15.46 -17.96 -7.54
CA ALA A 258 -14.17 -18.07 -6.87
C ALA A 258 -14.08 -19.27 -5.89
N GLY A 259 -15.15 -20.04 -5.70
CA GLY A 259 -15.17 -21.19 -4.79
C GLY A 259 -15.02 -20.80 -3.30
N TRP A 260 -15.55 -19.64 -2.93
CA TRP A 260 -15.63 -19.15 -1.55
C TRP A 260 -16.92 -19.57 -0.83
N ALA A 261 -17.94 -19.96 -1.59
CA ALA A 261 -19.20 -20.50 -1.08
C ALA A 261 -19.08 -21.91 -0.46
#